data_AF-A0A316YK78-F1
#
_entry.id   AF-A0A316YK78-F1
#
_cell.length_a   1.000
_cell.length_b   1.000
_cell.length_c   1.000
_cell.angle_alpha   90.00
_cell.angle_beta   90.00
_cell.angle_gamma   90.00
#
_symmetry.space_group_name_H-M   'P 1'
#
loop_
_entity.id
_entity.type
_entity.pdbx_description
1 polymer ?
#
loop_
_entity_poly.entity_id
_entity_poly.type
_entity_poly.pdbx_seq_one_letter_code
_entity_poly.pdbx_strand_id
1 'polypeptide(L)'
;MASTSAPKRPLSPSVSQASSAPSPSAKRIREASVTGPDDIDGVLDGVDGFDDEALIEAASEIEEAASSSPANSQSQQSQPRSKATSTAGTLARAPTKTSSASSFGTQINGDALLEAASEVEEEASRSPLSHGDEAVERQTMDKEWFDRMEGETKKPYFKQLKTFLAGERASGKTIYPPAHLIHSWSRLTPLHTVKVVVVGQDPYHGPKQACGHSFSVQKGVAVPASLKNIYKELSTEYGDQFQQPKHGCLDGWAKQGVLLLNACLTVQAGQAASHHGKGWEPFTKAVLKIIADEASKGATAKNSKLASMFSKQQQQQQSPPQKDKKASDEQGGTKGVVFLAWGLPAAKSLAEAGITDKTPNVLILRSAHPSPLSAHRGFLGNGHFKKANDWLQERYGPGGGIDWGKL
;
A
#
# COMPACT_ATOMS: atom_id res chain seq x y z
N MET A 1 3.57 49.60 -69.92
CA MET A 1 4.23 50.93 -69.91
C MET A 1 5.47 50.80 -69.02
N ALA A 2 6.64 51.04 -69.60
CA ALA A 2 7.94 51.08 -68.92
C ALA A 2 7.93 52.23 -67.88
N SER A 3 8.63 52.18 -66.76
CA SER A 3 10.09 52.39 -66.62
C SER A 3 10.29 52.57 -65.09
N THR A 4 11.26 52.01 -64.37
CA THR A 4 12.72 52.24 -64.29
C THR A 4 13.03 52.21 -62.78
N SER A 5 14.17 51.86 -62.18
CA SER A 5 15.57 51.70 -62.57
C SER A 5 16.28 51.02 -61.38
N ALA A 6 17.31 50.21 -61.66
CA ALA A 6 18.39 49.85 -60.72
C ALA A 6 19.33 51.09 -60.50
N PRO A 7 20.48 51.13 -59.78
CA PRO A 7 21.46 50.03 -59.55
C PRO A 7 22.34 50.01 -58.25
N LYS A 8 22.94 48.82 -58.02
CA LYS A 8 24.30 48.43 -57.54
C LYS A 8 25.15 49.22 -56.50
N ARG A 9 25.52 48.48 -55.41
CA ARG A 9 26.82 48.28 -54.67
C ARG A 9 27.52 49.52 -54.01
N PRO A 10 28.51 49.41 -53.07
CA PRO A 10 29.35 48.26 -52.63
C PRO A 10 29.72 48.13 -51.09
N LEU A 11 30.34 46.98 -50.72
CA LEU A 11 31.41 46.65 -49.74
C LEU A 11 31.54 47.31 -48.32
N SER A 12 31.39 46.45 -47.28
CA SER A 12 32.10 46.24 -45.96
C SER A 12 32.85 47.40 -45.24
N PRO A 13 32.86 47.52 -43.87
CA PRO A 13 33.61 46.59 -42.98
C PRO A 13 33.19 46.47 -41.46
N SER A 14 33.79 45.47 -40.75
CA SER A 14 34.39 45.53 -39.39
C SER A 14 33.58 45.77 -38.07
N VAL A 15 33.58 44.74 -37.20
CA VAL A 15 33.94 44.72 -35.75
C VAL A 15 32.97 45.26 -34.67
N SER A 16 32.39 44.37 -33.84
CA SER A 16 32.56 44.30 -32.36
C SER A 16 31.36 43.77 -31.55
N GLN A 17 31.70 42.89 -30.59
CA GLN A 17 31.08 42.62 -29.29
C GLN A 17 29.68 41.97 -29.19
N ALA A 18 29.66 40.74 -28.66
CA ALA A 18 28.81 40.38 -27.50
C ALA A 18 29.30 39.07 -26.83
N SER A 19 29.79 39.23 -25.60
CA SER A 19 29.55 38.42 -24.38
C SER A 19 29.45 36.88 -24.47
N SER A 20 30.41 36.24 -23.80
CA SER A 20 30.55 34.81 -23.50
C SER A 20 29.64 34.32 -22.37
N ALA A 21 28.99 33.16 -22.56
CA ALA A 21 28.46 32.30 -21.50
C ALA A 21 29.22 30.95 -21.52
N PRO A 22 29.68 30.40 -20.38
CA PRO A 22 30.46 29.16 -20.36
C PRO A 22 29.58 27.91 -20.34
N SER A 23 30.00 26.92 -21.14
CA SER A 23 29.46 25.56 -21.23
C SER A 23 30.12 24.65 -20.17
N PRO A 24 29.39 23.73 -19.51
CA PRO A 24 30.00 22.83 -18.53
C PRO A 24 30.77 21.68 -19.20
N SER A 25 32.03 21.54 -18.79
CA SER A 25 33.03 20.60 -19.31
C SER A 25 32.76 19.15 -18.88
N ALA A 26 32.88 18.23 -19.84
CA ALA A 26 33.02 16.80 -19.63
C ALA A 26 34.32 16.48 -18.87
N LYS A 27 34.23 15.75 -17.75
CA LYS A 27 35.40 15.28 -17.00
C LYS A 27 35.91 13.96 -17.58
N ARG A 28 37.16 14.03 -18.04
CA ARG A 28 38.02 12.93 -18.52
C ARG A 28 38.34 11.96 -17.37
N ILE A 29 38.08 10.67 -17.61
CA ILE A 29 38.50 9.55 -16.77
C ILE A 29 40.03 9.41 -16.85
N ARG A 30 40.71 9.29 -15.70
CA ARG A 30 42.11 8.90 -15.61
C ARG A 30 42.18 7.42 -15.29
N GLU A 31 42.86 6.66 -16.14
CA GLU A 31 43.34 5.31 -15.84
C GLU A 31 44.43 5.37 -14.78
N ALA A 32 44.37 4.44 -13.81
CA ALA A 32 45.48 4.11 -12.93
C ALA A 32 45.57 2.58 -12.85
N SER A 33 46.75 2.05 -13.18
CA SER A 33 47.10 0.63 -13.16
C SER A 33 48.20 0.39 -12.13
N VAL A 34 47.94 -0.42 -11.08
CA VAL A 34 48.90 -1.08 -10.16
C VAL A 34 48.12 -2.25 -9.50
N THR A 35 48.23 -3.50 -9.96
CA THR A 35 49.04 -4.64 -9.47
C THR A 35 48.86 -5.06 -8.00
N GLY A 36 48.40 -6.31 -7.78
CA GLY A 36 48.70 -7.13 -6.59
C GLY A 36 47.52 -7.43 -5.65
N PRO A 37 47.23 -8.70 -5.30
CA PRO A 37 46.16 -9.09 -4.39
C PRO A 37 46.68 -9.22 -2.95
N ASP A 38 45.89 -8.72 -1.99
CA ASP A 38 45.80 -9.08 -0.57
C ASP A 38 45.42 -7.80 0.23
N ASP A 39 44.56 -7.98 1.23
CA ASP A 39 43.95 -6.97 2.13
C ASP A 39 42.64 -6.31 1.65
N ILE A 40 41.54 -7.05 1.80
CA ILE A 40 40.19 -6.47 1.97
C ILE A 40 39.58 -7.03 3.26
N ASP A 41 39.98 -6.47 4.39
CA ASP A 41 39.18 -6.53 5.61
C ASP A 41 39.14 -5.13 6.22
N GLY A 42 37.93 -4.56 6.31
CA GLY A 42 37.68 -3.28 6.99
C GLY A 42 37.38 -2.07 6.10
N VAL A 43 36.25 -2.06 5.37
CA VAL A 43 35.43 -0.84 5.15
C VAL A 43 33.97 -1.27 4.88
N LEU A 44 33.15 -1.37 5.93
CA LEU A 44 31.69 -1.30 5.82
C LEU A 44 31.15 -0.50 7.00
N ASP A 45 31.49 0.79 7.03
CA ASP A 45 30.78 1.80 7.81
C ASP A 45 30.78 3.09 6.96
N GLY A 46 29.59 3.56 6.58
CA GLY A 46 29.41 4.96 6.15
C GLY A 46 29.02 5.25 4.70
N VAL A 47 28.07 4.52 4.10
CA VAL A 47 27.30 5.03 2.94
C VAL A 47 25.79 4.89 3.18
N ASP A 48 25.30 5.59 4.19
CA ASP A 48 23.86 5.89 4.31
C ASP A 48 23.55 7.16 3.51
N GLY A 49 22.57 7.06 2.60
CA GLY A 49 21.85 8.23 2.06
C GLY A 49 22.23 8.70 0.65
N PHE A 50 22.42 7.78 -0.31
CA PHE A 50 22.38 8.17 -1.73
C PHE A 50 20.95 8.06 -2.28
N ASP A 51 20.33 9.21 -2.52
CA ASP A 51 19.29 9.51 -3.52
C ASP A 51 17.98 8.69 -3.58
N ASP A 52 17.62 7.90 -2.56
CA ASP A 52 16.32 7.22 -2.53
C ASP A 52 15.16 8.21 -2.68
N GLU A 53 15.19 9.36 -1.99
CA GLU A 53 14.15 10.40 -2.14
C GLU A 53 14.12 10.99 -3.55
N ALA A 54 15.29 11.24 -4.18
CA ALA A 54 15.34 11.77 -5.54
C ALA A 54 14.82 10.76 -6.58
N LEU A 55 15.07 9.45 -6.37
CA LEU A 55 14.52 8.38 -7.19
C LEU A 55 13.00 8.25 -7.00
N ILE A 56 12.52 8.35 -5.76
CA ILE A 56 11.08 8.32 -5.45
C ILE A 56 10.40 9.56 -6.04
N GLU A 57 11.01 10.74 -5.96
CA GLU A 57 10.50 11.98 -6.54
C GLU A 57 10.39 11.88 -8.06
N ALA A 58 11.47 11.50 -8.75
CA ALA A 58 11.45 11.30 -10.19
C ALA A 58 10.43 10.24 -10.65
N ALA A 59 10.24 9.17 -9.86
CA ALA A 59 9.23 8.15 -10.14
C ALA A 59 7.80 8.67 -9.90
N SER A 60 7.62 9.52 -8.89
CA SER A 60 6.31 10.09 -8.50
C SER A 60 5.86 11.18 -9.47
N GLU A 61 6.77 12.02 -9.98
CA GLU A 61 6.47 13.03 -11.02
C GLU A 61 5.89 12.38 -12.29
N ILE A 62 6.42 11.22 -12.68
CA ILE A 62 5.94 10.46 -13.84
C ILE A 62 4.55 9.88 -13.57
N GLU A 63 4.31 9.40 -12.35
CA GLU A 63 3.02 8.86 -11.93
C GLU A 63 1.95 9.95 -11.87
N GLU A 64 2.30 11.14 -11.37
CA GLU A 64 1.42 12.30 -11.33
C GLU A 64 1.12 12.87 -12.72
N ALA A 65 2.12 12.93 -13.61
CA ALA A 65 1.93 13.31 -15.01
C ALA A 65 1.01 12.33 -15.77
N ALA A 66 1.07 11.04 -15.46
CA ALA A 66 0.18 10.04 -16.04
C ALA A 66 -1.23 10.10 -15.45
N SER A 67 -1.37 10.38 -14.14
CA SER A 67 -2.67 10.50 -13.47
C SER A 67 -3.42 11.77 -13.84
N SER A 68 -2.73 12.82 -14.30
CA SER A 68 -3.32 14.12 -14.68
C SER A 68 -3.72 14.21 -16.16
N SER A 69 -3.43 13.17 -16.96
CA SER A 69 -3.78 13.13 -18.38
C SER A 69 -5.22 12.63 -18.58
N PRO A 70 -6.12 13.36 -19.28
CA PRO A 70 -7.44 12.86 -19.59
C PRO A 70 -7.34 11.64 -20.52
N ALA A 71 -8.01 10.55 -20.14
CA ALA A 71 -8.01 9.29 -20.89
C ALA A 71 -8.59 9.49 -22.30
N ASN A 72 -7.71 9.67 -23.29
CA ASN A 72 -8.10 9.72 -24.70
C ASN A 72 -8.43 8.29 -25.17
N SER A 73 -9.71 7.96 -25.14
CA SER A 73 -10.23 6.66 -25.57
C SER A 73 -10.39 6.65 -27.10
N GLN A 74 -9.34 6.25 -27.83
CA GLN A 74 -9.51 5.82 -29.22
C GLN A 74 -9.59 4.29 -29.27
N SER A 75 -10.83 3.80 -29.31
CA SER A 75 -11.17 2.43 -29.65
C SER A 75 -10.95 2.20 -31.15
N GLN A 76 -9.87 1.52 -31.51
CA GLN A 76 -9.76 0.89 -32.83
C GLN A 76 -10.66 -0.36 -32.85
N GLN A 77 -11.84 -0.22 -33.45
CA GLN A 77 -12.69 -1.35 -33.86
C GLN A 77 -12.04 -2.04 -35.06
N SER A 78 -11.51 -3.25 -34.87
CA SER A 78 -11.28 -4.20 -35.95
C SER A 78 -12.39 -5.25 -35.94
N GLN A 79 -13.30 -5.17 -36.91
CA GLN A 79 -14.25 -6.25 -37.21
C GLN A 79 -13.53 -7.45 -37.83
N PRO A 80 -14.03 -8.68 -37.65
CA PRO A 80 -13.89 -9.72 -38.64
C PRO A 80 -15.22 -9.97 -39.38
N ARG A 81 -15.11 -9.96 -40.71
CA ARG A 81 -16.13 -10.34 -41.68
C ARG A 81 -16.56 -11.80 -41.53
N SER A 82 -17.83 -12.02 -41.74
CA SER A 82 -18.48 -13.31 -41.94
C SER A 82 -17.99 -14.04 -43.21
N LYS A 83 -17.89 -15.38 -43.11
CA LYS A 83 -18.14 -16.28 -44.23
C LYS A 83 -18.78 -17.56 -43.70
N ALA A 84 -20.02 -17.78 -44.12
CA ALA A 84 -20.76 -19.02 -43.94
C ALA A 84 -20.21 -20.10 -44.88
N THR A 85 -20.16 -21.35 -44.43
CA THR A 85 -20.38 -22.51 -45.29
C THR A 85 -21.08 -23.59 -44.48
N SER A 86 -22.19 -24.04 -45.03
CA SER A 86 -23.10 -25.09 -44.59
C SER A 86 -22.52 -26.49 -44.69
N THR A 87 -22.90 -27.38 -43.77
CA THR A 87 -23.30 -28.77 -44.11
C THR A 87 -24.11 -29.37 -42.95
N ALA A 88 -25.26 -29.94 -43.31
CA ALA A 88 -26.19 -30.64 -42.43
C ALA A 88 -25.75 -32.10 -42.18
N GLY A 89 -26.14 -32.66 -41.04
CA GLY A 89 -25.91 -34.07 -40.69
C GLY A 89 -26.74 -34.50 -39.48
N THR A 90 -27.73 -35.34 -39.76
CA THR A 90 -28.87 -35.80 -38.95
C THR A 90 -28.55 -36.90 -37.91
N LEU A 91 -29.26 -36.88 -36.77
CA LEU A 91 -29.69 -37.94 -35.81
C LEU A 91 -28.72 -39.07 -35.39
N ALA A 92 -28.55 -39.26 -34.06
CA ALA A 92 -28.78 -40.57 -33.41
C ALA A 92 -28.78 -40.48 -31.86
N ARG A 93 -29.51 -41.41 -31.27
CA ARG A 93 -29.96 -41.56 -29.87
C ARG A 93 -29.07 -42.58 -29.12
N ALA A 94 -28.84 -42.31 -27.83
CA ALA A 94 -28.48 -43.11 -26.62
C ALA A 94 -28.24 -44.66 -26.75
N PRO A 95 -27.48 -45.36 -25.83
CA PRO A 95 -27.55 -45.15 -24.37
C PRO A 95 -26.33 -45.50 -23.44
N THR A 96 -26.43 -44.99 -22.20
CA THR A 96 -26.03 -45.55 -20.88
C THR A 96 -24.71 -46.30 -20.67
N LYS A 97 -23.95 -45.88 -19.64
CA LYS A 97 -23.62 -46.74 -18.49
C LYS A 97 -23.23 -45.91 -17.25
N THR A 98 -23.94 -46.24 -16.18
CA THR A 98 -23.80 -45.86 -14.77
C THR A 98 -22.59 -46.51 -14.11
N SER A 99 -21.94 -45.80 -13.19
CA SER A 99 -21.46 -46.38 -11.93
C SER A 99 -21.52 -45.34 -10.82
N SER A 100 -22.34 -45.67 -9.83
CA SER A 100 -22.67 -44.97 -8.61
C SER A 100 -21.53 -44.94 -7.59
N ALA A 101 -21.40 -43.83 -6.86
CA ALA A 101 -21.07 -43.84 -5.45
C ALA A 101 -21.90 -42.77 -4.75
N SER A 102 -22.72 -43.19 -3.79
CA SER A 102 -23.60 -42.33 -3.00
C SER A 102 -22.83 -41.83 -1.78
N SER A 103 -23.02 -40.55 -1.45
CA SER A 103 -22.92 -40.09 -0.07
C SER A 103 -23.92 -38.94 0.10
N PHE A 104 -24.76 -39.08 1.11
CA PHE A 104 -25.78 -38.14 1.52
C PHE A 104 -25.19 -36.73 1.73
N GLY A 105 -25.82 -35.73 1.12
CA GLY A 105 -25.62 -34.33 1.41
C GLY A 105 -26.88 -33.56 1.03
N THR A 106 -27.54 -32.98 2.03
CA THR A 106 -28.70 -32.10 1.86
C THR A 106 -28.37 -31.02 0.84
N GLN A 107 -29.03 -31.05 -0.32
CA GLN A 107 -28.89 -30.02 -1.34
C GLN A 107 -29.58 -28.75 -0.87
N ILE A 108 -28.78 -27.75 -0.49
CA ILE A 108 -29.19 -26.36 -0.50
C ILE A 108 -29.00 -25.84 -1.93
N ASN A 109 -30.11 -25.44 -2.58
CA ASN A 109 -30.09 -24.87 -3.92
C ASN A 109 -29.30 -23.56 -3.91
N GLY A 110 -28.22 -23.48 -4.70
CA GLY A 110 -27.33 -22.32 -4.78
C GLY A 110 -27.99 -21.06 -5.31
N ASP A 111 -29.09 -21.18 -6.07
CA ASP A 111 -29.84 -20.03 -6.58
C ASP A 111 -30.60 -19.29 -5.48
N ALA A 112 -31.14 -20.00 -4.48
CA ALA A 112 -31.86 -19.39 -3.35
C ALA A 112 -30.92 -18.59 -2.44
N LEU A 113 -29.64 -18.96 -2.36
CA LEU A 113 -28.64 -18.23 -1.58
C LEU A 113 -28.16 -16.97 -2.31
N LEU A 114 -28.14 -16.99 -3.65
CA LEU A 114 -27.74 -15.86 -4.48
C LEU A 114 -28.84 -14.80 -4.57
N GLU A 115 -30.10 -15.23 -4.61
CA GLU A 115 -31.27 -14.35 -4.59
C GLU A 115 -31.44 -13.75 -3.19
N ALA A 116 -31.33 -14.56 -2.13
CA ALA A 116 -31.27 -14.05 -0.76
C ALA A 116 -30.11 -13.07 -0.55
N ALA A 117 -28.91 -13.34 -1.09
CA ALA A 117 -27.76 -12.43 -1.02
C ALA A 117 -28.01 -11.09 -1.74
N SER A 118 -28.69 -11.11 -2.88
CA SER A 118 -29.08 -9.90 -3.62
C SER A 118 -30.17 -9.09 -2.92
N GLU A 119 -31.07 -9.77 -2.20
CA GLU A 119 -32.11 -9.13 -1.38
C GLU A 119 -31.50 -8.46 -0.14
N VAL A 120 -30.52 -9.09 0.53
CA VAL A 120 -29.79 -8.42 1.64
C VAL A 120 -28.94 -7.24 1.15
N GLU A 121 -28.38 -7.31 -0.06
CA GLU A 121 -27.64 -6.19 -0.67
C GLU A 121 -28.56 -5.01 -1.05
N GLU A 122 -29.76 -5.28 -1.59
CA GLU A 122 -30.75 -4.23 -1.88
C GLU A 122 -31.35 -3.62 -0.61
N GLU A 123 -31.60 -4.41 0.44
CA GLU A 123 -32.21 -3.93 1.70
C GLU A 123 -31.21 -3.11 2.54
N ALA A 124 -29.93 -3.49 2.55
CA ALA A 124 -28.85 -2.73 3.17
C ALA A 124 -28.59 -1.39 2.46
N SER A 125 -28.97 -1.28 1.18
CA SER A 125 -28.91 -0.03 0.41
C SER A 125 -30.13 0.88 0.62
N ARG A 126 -31.26 0.36 1.13
CA ARG A 126 -32.53 1.10 1.29
C ARG A 126 -32.84 1.57 2.72
N SER A 127 -32.09 1.10 3.71
CA SER A 127 -32.34 1.49 5.10
C SER A 127 -31.83 2.91 5.38
N PRO A 128 -32.68 3.85 5.86
CA PRO A 128 -32.23 5.17 6.27
C PRO A 128 -31.32 5.02 7.49
N LEU A 129 -30.02 5.25 7.32
CA LEU A 129 -29.09 5.37 8.46
C LEU A 129 -29.52 6.58 9.29
N SER A 130 -30.19 6.35 10.42
CA SER A 130 -30.59 7.38 11.37
C SER A 130 -30.22 7.00 12.80
N HIS A 131 -29.17 7.66 13.31
CA HIS A 131 -29.03 8.29 14.63
C HIS A 131 -27.61 8.15 15.23
N GLY A 132 -26.79 9.16 14.93
CA GLY A 132 -25.45 9.41 15.46
C GLY A 132 -24.46 9.72 14.34
N ASP A 133 -23.72 10.84 14.45
CA ASP A 133 -22.70 11.27 13.48
C ASP A 133 -21.64 10.18 13.17
N GLU A 134 -21.54 9.14 14.01
CA GLU A 134 -20.49 8.10 14.02
C GLU A 134 -21.03 6.67 13.82
N ALA A 135 -22.28 6.49 13.38
CA ALA A 135 -22.92 5.17 13.32
C ALA A 135 -22.13 4.14 12.47
N VAL A 136 -21.58 4.57 11.33
CA VAL A 136 -20.79 3.70 10.44
C VAL A 136 -19.49 3.28 11.12
N GLU A 137 -18.75 4.23 11.70
CA GLU A 137 -17.46 3.97 12.35
C GLU A 137 -17.65 3.00 13.53
N ARG A 138 -18.65 3.24 14.38
CA ARG A 138 -18.95 2.40 15.54
C ARG A 138 -19.37 0.97 15.15
N GLN A 139 -20.04 0.80 14.02
CA GLN A 139 -20.52 -0.51 13.56
C GLN A 139 -19.46 -1.29 12.77
N THR A 140 -18.60 -0.61 12.03
CA THR A 140 -17.75 -1.25 11.01
C THR A 140 -16.26 -1.26 11.34
N MET A 141 -15.82 -0.43 12.28
CA MET A 141 -14.45 -0.44 12.80
C MET A 141 -14.33 -1.48 13.91
N ASP A 142 -13.18 -2.13 14.01
CA ASP A 142 -12.86 -2.95 15.17
C ASP A 142 -12.97 -2.15 16.48
N LYS A 143 -13.39 -2.82 17.56
CA LYS A 143 -13.69 -2.15 18.83
C LYS A 143 -12.45 -1.49 19.44
N GLU A 144 -11.31 -2.18 19.44
CA GLU A 144 -10.06 -1.63 20.01
C GLU A 144 -9.63 -0.38 19.25
N TRP A 145 -9.73 -0.44 17.91
CA TRP A 145 -9.47 0.71 17.06
C TRP A 145 -10.43 1.86 17.31
N PHE A 146 -11.74 1.58 17.38
CA PHE A 146 -12.74 2.62 17.61
C PHE A 146 -12.54 3.31 18.96
N ASP A 147 -12.28 2.55 20.03
CA ASP A 147 -12.02 3.11 21.36
C ASP A 147 -10.82 4.09 21.33
N ARG A 148 -9.81 3.82 20.51
CA ARG A 148 -8.63 4.69 20.33
C ARG A 148 -8.88 5.87 19.39
N MET A 149 -9.79 5.73 18.43
CA MET A 149 -10.08 6.71 17.39
C MET A 149 -11.32 7.57 17.69
N GLU A 150 -12.10 7.28 18.73
CA GLU A 150 -13.36 7.97 19.02
C GLU A 150 -13.17 9.48 19.25
N GLY A 151 -12.03 9.88 19.83
CA GLY A 151 -11.68 11.30 19.95
C GLY A 151 -11.46 11.98 18.60
N GLU A 152 -10.93 11.24 17.62
CA GLU A 152 -10.64 11.71 16.28
C GLU A 152 -11.92 11.90 15.45
N THR A 153 -12.87 10.97 15.55
CA THR A 153 -14.16 11.03 14.84
C THR A 153 -15.02 12.20 15.27
N LYS A 154 -14.79 12.73 16.48
CA LYS A 154 -15.49 13.91 17.02
C LYS A 154 -14.92 15.25 16.52
N LYS A 155 -13.76 15.26 15.85
CA LYS A 155 -13.11 16.49 15.40
C LYS A 155 -13.89 17.18 14.26
N PRO A 156 -13.79 18.53 14.14
CA PRO A 156 -14.53 19.28 13.14
C PRO A 156 -14.30 18.81 11.70
N TYR A 157 -13.06 18.48 11.34
CA TYR A 157 -12.75 18.02 9.98
C TYR A 157 -13.44 16.69 9.65
N PHE A 158 -13.58 15.79 10.63
CA PHE A 158 -14.21 14.49 10.40
C PHE A 158 -15.71 14.66 10.19
N LYS A 159 -16.35 15.55 10.95
CA LYS A 159 -17.75 15.95 10.71
C LYS A 159 -17.96 16.53 9.31
N GLN A 160 -17.06 17.39 8.85
CA GLN A 160 -17.09 17.94 7.49
C GLN A 160 -16.94 16.83 6.43
N LEU A 161 -16.04 15.88 6.64
CA LEU A 161 -15.89 14.70 5.80
C LEU A 161 -17.19 13.88 5.72
N LYS A 162 -17.88 13.66 6.85
CA LYS A 162 -19.17 12.95 6.88
C LYS A 162 -20.23 13.69 6.07
N THR A 163 -20.35 15.01 6.24
CA THR A 163 -21.25 15.86 5.45
C THR A 163 -20.94 15.78 3.96
N PHE A 164 -19.67 15.84 3.59
CA PHE A 164 -19.22 15.69 2.20
C PHE A 164 -19.66 14.34 1.62
N LEU A 165 -19.37 13.21 2.30
CA LEU A 165 -19.73 11.88 1.82
C LEU A 165 -21.26 11.67 1.76
N ALA A 166 -22.02 12.28 2.68
CA ALA A 166 -23.48 12.28 2.60
C ALA A 166 -23.98 13.06 1.37
N GLY A 167 -23.37 14.22 1.08
CA GLY A 167 -23.67 15.00 -0.12
C GLY A 167 -23.34 14.28 -1.42
N GLU A 168 -22.20 13.57 -1.49
CA GLU A 168 -21.85 12.76 -2.67
C GLU A 168 -22.90 11.67 -2.94
N ARG A 169 -23.30 10.95 -1.89
CA ARG A 169 -24.34 9.91 -1.99
C ARG A 169 -25.71 10.48 -2.36
N ALA A 170 -26.11 11.60 -1.75
CA ALA A 170 -27.36 12.28 -2.05
C ALA A 170 -27.39 12.80 -3.51
N SER A 171 -26.23 13.10 -4.08
CA SER A 171 -26.07 13.48 -5.49
C SER A 171 -26.04 12.29 -6.46
N GLY A 172 -26.31 11.06 -5.97
CA GLY A 172 -26.35 9.85 -6.79
C GLY A 172 -24.97 9.32 -7.20
N LYS A 173 -23.88 9.83 -6.62
CA LYS A 173 -22.53 9.35 -6.96
C LYS A 173 -22.27 7.99 -6.32
N THR A 174 -21.71 7.07 -7.11
CA THR A 174 -21.22 5.78 -6.60
C THR A 174 -19.88 5.99 -5.92
N ILE A 175 -19.82 5.65 -4.62
CA ILE A 175 -18.61 5.76 -3.80
C ILE A 175 -18.10 4.37 -3.44
N TYR A 176 -16.81 4.15 -3.62
CA TYR A 176 -16.10 2.93 -3.24
C TYR A 176 -15.15 3.17 -2.05
N PRO A 177 -14.90 2.13 -1.23
CA PRO A 177 -15.67 0.89 -1.18
C PRO A 177 -17.08 1.16 -0.60
N PRO A 178 -18.02 0.19 -0.68
CA PRO A 178 -19.28 0.26 0.05
C PRO A 178 -19.07 0.60 1.53
N ALA A 179 -20.04 1.30 2.15
CA ALA A 179 -19.86 1.89 3.48
C ALA A 179 -19.42 0.88 4.56
N HIS A 180 -19.95 -0.35 4.52
CA HIS A 180 -19.60 -1.42 5.47
C HIS A 180 -18.15 -1.92 5.33
N LEU A 181 -17.49 -1.62 4.21
CA LEU A 181 -16.10 -2.00 3.94
C LEU A 181 -15.08 -0.90 4.21
N ILE A 182 -15.47 0.36 4.45
CA ILE A 182 -14.54 1.49 4.62
C ILE A 182 -13.49 1.21 5.72
N HIS A 183 -13.92 0.62 6.84
CA HIS A 183 -13.06 0.34 7.99
C HIS A 183 -12.52 -1.09 8.03
N SER A 184 -12.57 -1.84 6.92
CA SER A 184 -12.14 -3.25 6.90
C SER A 184 -10.69 -3.46 7.35
N TRP A 185 -9.82 -2.50 7.06
CA TRP A 185 -8.43 -2.46 7.53
C TRP A 185 -8.28 -2.70 9.03
N SER A 186 -9.23 -2.24 9.84
CA SER A 186 -9.19 -2.37 11.30
C SER A 186 -9.61 -3.76 11.80
N ARG A 187 -10.52 -4.43 11.08
CA ARG A 187 -11.17 -5.67 11.55
C ARG A 187 -10.28 -6.91 11.42
N LEU A 188 -9.48 -6.97 10.36
CA LEU A 188 -8.54 -8.09 10.17
C LEU A 188 -7.21 -7.87 10.88
N THR A 189 -6.94 -6.64 11.33
CA THR A 189 -5.68 -6.26 11.98
C THR A 189 -5.98 -5.41 13.23
N PRO A 190 -6.44 -6.00 14.34
CA PRO A 190 -6.60 -5.29 15.61
C PRO A 190 -5.30 -4.60 16.04
N LEU A 191 -5.38 -3.46 16.73
CA LEU A 191 -4.23 -2.59 16.98
C LEU A 191 -3.06 -3.34 17.66
N HIS A 192 -3.32 -4.15 18.68
CA HIS A 192 -2.28 -4.92 19.38
C HIS A 192 -1.56 -5.97 18.50
N THR A 193 -2.12 -6.32 17.33
CA THR A 193 -1.53 -7.30 16.40
C THR A 193 -0.64 -6.66 15.34
N VAL A 194 -0.65 -5.33 15.21
CA VAL A 194 0.05 -4.63 14.12
C VAL A 194 1.56 -4.81 14.24
N LYS A 195 2.15 -5.34 13.17
CA LYS A 195 3.61 -5.54 12.99
C LYS A 195 4.15 -4.79 11.78
N VAL A 196 3.35 -4.70 10.72
CA VAL A 196 3.69 -4.00 9.48
C VAL A 196 2.53 -3.10 9.08
N VAL A 197 2.81 -1.93 8.52
CA VAL A 197 1.83 -1.04 7.92
C VAL A 197 2.23 -0.79 6.47
N VAL A 198 1.30 -1.05 5.55
CA VAL A 198 1.44 -0.71 4.12
C VAL A 198 0.54 0.47 3.84
N VAL A 199 1.15 1.61 3.49
CA VAL A 199 0.43 2.85 3.20
C VAL A 199 0.12 2.92 1.70
N GLY A 200 -1.16 2.81 1.35
CA GLY A 200 -1.67 3.09 0.00
C GLY A 200 -2.16 4.54 -0.14
N GLN A 201 -2.51 4.94 -1.36
CA GLN A 201 -3.02 6.29 -1.65
C GLN A 201 -4.53 6.37 -1.44
N ASP A 202 -5.30 5.74 -2.33
CA ASP A 202 -6.76 5.69 -2.32
C ASP A 202 -7.26 4.29 -2.76
N PRO A 203 -8.54 3.96 -2.55
CA PRO A 203 -9.08 2.68 -2.96
C PRO A 203 -9.14 2.55 -4.48
N TYR A 204 -9.15 1.31 -4.98
CA TYR A 204 -9.46 1.07 -6.40
C TYR A 204 -10.85 1.61 -6.77
N HIS A 205 -10.93 2.37 -7.86
CA HIS A 205 -12.14 3.10 -8.26
C HIS A 205 -13.03 2.34 -9.27
N GLY A 206 -12.67 1.10 -9.62
CA GLY A 206 -13.47 0.25 -10.50
C GLY A 206 -14.53 -0.57 -9.75
N PRO A 207 -15.59 -1.04 -10.43
CA PRO A 207 -16.64 -1.84 -9.82
C PRO A 207 -16.11 -3.09 -9.13
N LYS A 208 -16.58 -3.33 -7.90
CA LYS A 208 -16.25 -4.52 -7.07
C LYS A 208 -14.75 -4.69 -6.74
N GLN A 209 -13.90 -3.70 -6.99
CA GLN A 209 -12.46 -3.81 -6.72
C GLN A 209 -12.12 -3.49 -5.27
N ALA A 210 -12.47 -2.29 -4.78
CA ALA A 210 -12.09 -1.85 -3.44
C ALA A 210 -12.76 -2.68 -2.34
N CYS A 211 -11.94 -3.26 -1.46
CA CYS A 211 -12.38 -4.06 -0.32
C CYS A 211 -12.01 -3.47 1.05
N GLY A 212 -11.60 -2.19 1.09
CA GLY A 212 -11.19 -1.51 2.33
C GLY A 212 -9.78 -1.82 2.83
N HIS A 213 -8.96 -2.48 2.02
CA HIS A 213 -7.54 -2.75 2.27
C HIS A 213 -6.71 -2.20 1.12
N SER A 214 -5.59 -1.52 1.41
CA SER A 214 -4.67 -1.04 0.36
C SER A 214 -4.14 -2.21 -0.48
N PHE A 215 -3.99 -2.00 -1.80
CA PHE A 215 -3.53 -2.96 -2.81
C PHE A 215 -4.34 -4.27 -2.97
N SER A 216 -5.27 -4.59 -2.07
CA SER A 216 -6.06 -5.82 -2.10
C SER A 216 -7.31 -5.70 -2.97
N VAL A 217 -7.71 -6.82 -3.59
CA VAL A 217 -9.03 -7.00 -4.22
C VAL A 217 -9.62 -8.35 -3.80
N GLN A 218 -10.95 -8.49 -3.87
CA GLN A 218 -11.60 -9.75 -3.51
C GLN A 218 -11.21 -10.91 -4.44
N LYS A 219 -11.32 -12.15 -3.97
CA LYS A 219 -11.10 -13.34 -4.81
C LYS A 219 -12.09 -13.35 -5.98
N GLY A 220 -11.62 -13.73 -7.17
CA GLY A 220 -12.40 -13.66 -8.41
C GLY A 220 -12.31 -12.31 -9.15
N VAL A 221 -11.80 -11.26 -8.51
CA VAL A 221 -11.46 -10.00 -9.17
C VAL A 221 -10.07 -10.11 -9.81
N ALA A 222 -9.91 -9.53 -11.01
CA ALA A 222 -8.63 -9.51 -11.70
C ALA A 222 -7.55 -8.82 -10.86
N VAL A 223 -6.38 -9.45 -10.75
CA VAL A 223 -5.25 -8.91 -9.98
C VAL A 223 -4.79 -7.58 -10.59
N PRO A 224 -4.80 -6.47 -9.83
CA PRO A 224 -4.37 -5.15 -10.31
C PRO A 224 -2.89 -5.14 -10.71
N ALA A 225 -2.51 -4.19 -11.58
CA ALA A 225 -1.15 -4.10 -12.10
C ALA A 225 -0.10 -3.86 -11.00
N SER A 226 -0.39 -2.96 -10.05
CA SER A 226 0.52 -2.72 -8.91
C SER A 226 0.69 -3.98 -8.05
N LEU A 227 -0.38 -4.73 -7.81
CA LEU A 227 -0.30 -5.98 -7.04
C LEU A 227 0.48 -7.07 -7.79
N LYS A 228 0.41 -7.13 -9.12
CA LYS A 228 1.28 -8.01 -9.91
C LYS A 228 2.76 -7.68 -9.71
N ASN A 229 3.12 -6.40 -9.63
CA ASN A 229 4.50 -6.00 -9.36
C ASN A 229 4.93 -6.32 -7.92
N ILE A 230 4.03 -6.19 -6.94
CA ILE A 230 4.26 -6.67 -5.57
C ILE A 230 4.57 -8.19 -5.58
N TYR A 231 3.78 -9.00 -6.29
CA TYR A 231 4.05 -10.44 -6.42
C TYR A 231 5.34 -10.74 -7.17
N LYS A 232 5.72 -9.94 -8.17
CA LYS A 232 6.99 -10.07 -8.87
C LYS A 232 8.17 -9.80 -7.93
N GLU A 233 8.07 -8.80 -7.07
CA GLU A 233 9.11 -8.52 -6.07
C GLU A 233 9.22 -9.66 -5.06
N LEU A 234 8.10 -10.14 -4.52
CA LEU A 234 8.09 -11.31 -3.62
C LEU A 234 8.71 -12.56 -4.26
N SER A 235 8.41 -12.81 -5.53
CA SER A 235 9.00 -13.91 -6.29
C SER A 235 10.52 -13.73 -6.46
N THR A 236 10.98 -12.48 -6.61
CA THR A 236 12.40 -12.16 -6.75
C THR A 236 13.14 -12.34 -5.43
N GLU A 237 12.54 -11.92 -4.31
CA GLU A 237 13.12 -12.06 -2.99
C GLU A 237 13.14 -13.53 -2.52
N TYR A 238 12.01 -14.24 -2.63
CA TYR A 238 11.83 -15.56 -2.03
C TYR A 238 12.02 -16.74 -2.99
N GLY A 239 12.16 -16.48 -4.30
CA GLY A 239 12.30 -17.53 -5.30
C GLY A 239 11.20 -18.59 -5.19
N ASP A 240 11.61 -19.86 -5.19
CA ASP A 240 10.68 -21.01 -5.10
C ASP A 240 9.90 -21.09 -3.79
N GLN A 241 10.29 -20.35 -2.75
CA GLN A 241 9.56 -20.30 -1.48
C GLN A 241 8.27 -19.48 -1.58
N PHE A 242 8.13 -18.61 -2.59
CA PHE A 242 6.92 -17.85 -2.84
C PHE A 242 6.19 -18.36 -4.08
N GLN A 243 4.98 -18.87 -3.89
CA GLN A 243 4.11 -19.25 -4.99
C GLN A 243 3.09 -18.15 -5.25
N GLN A 244 3.22 -17.46 -6.38
CA GLN A 244 2.32 -16.38 -6.73
C GLN A 244 0.86 -16.86 -6.79
N PRO A 245 -0.07 -16.26 -6.02
CA PRO A 245 -1.47 -16.64 -6.05
C PRO A 245 -2.16 -16.16 -7.33
N LYS A 246 -3.25 -16.84 -7.69
CA LYS A 246 -4.13 -16.46 -8.83
C LYS A 246 -5.22 -15.44 -8.46
N HIS A 247 -5.15 -14.87 -7.27
CA HIS A 247 -6.10 -13.88 -6.76
C HIS A 247 -5.36 -12.69 -6.13
N GLY A 248 -6.06 -11.58 -5.93
CA GLY A 248 -5.50 -10.37 -5.32
C GLY A 248 -5.89 -10.11 -3.86
N CYS A 249 -6.48 -11.09 -3.18
CA CYS A 249 -6.89 -10.95 -1.79
C CYS A 249 -5.68 -11.05 -0.85
N LEU A 250 -5.49 -10.03 0.00
CA LEU A 250 -4.38 -9.91 0.95
C LEU A 250 -4.79 -10.16 2.41
N ASP A 251 -5.98 -10.70 2.66
CA ASP A 251 -6.48 -10.99 4.01
C ASP A 251 -5.54 -11.91 4.81
N GLY A 252 -4.80 -12.79 4.13
CA GLY A 252 -3.79 -13.65 4.73
C GLY A 252 -2.65 -12.87 5.38
N TRP A 253 -2.25 -11.71 4.81
CA TRP A 253 -1.28 -10.81 5.43
C TRP A 253 -1.90 -10.02 6.59
N ALA A 254 -3.13 -9.52 6.42
CA ALA A 254 -3.81 -8.74 7.44
C ALA A 254 -3.93 -9.51 8.76
N LYS A 255 -4.35 -10.78 8.69
CA LYS A 255 -4.45 -11.70 9.83
C LYS A 255 -3.12 -11.97 10.55
N GLN A 256 -1.99 -11.66 9.93
CA GLN A 256 -0.64 -11.82 10.52
C GLN A 256 -0.11 -10.53 11.15
N GLY A 257 -0.85 -9.43 11.09
CA GLY A 257 -0.44 -8.13 11.63
C GLY A 257 -0.02 -7.12 10.56
N VAL A 258 -0.35 -7.33 9.29
CA VAL A 258 -0.08 -6.36 8.21
C VAL A 258 -1.28 -5.44 8.02
N LEU A 259 -1.19 -4.23 8.55
CA LEU A 259 -2.22 -3.21 8.38
C LEU A 259 -2.15 -2.62 6.97
N LEU A 260 -3.14 -2.92 6.13
CA LEU A 260 -3.26 -2.43 4.76
C LEU A 260 -4.13 -1.16 4.72
N LEU A 261 -3.53 0.01 4.91
CA LEU A 261 -4.24 1.28 5.10
C LEU A 261 -4.02 2.22 3.91
N ASN A 262 -5.08 2.73 3.29
CA ASN A 262 -4.98 3.84 2.34
C ASN A 262 -4.98 5.19 3.09
N ALA A 263 -4.29 6.21 2.57
CA ALA A 263 -4.32 7.57 3.10
C ALA A 263 -5.72 8.20 2.95
N CYS A 264 -6.39 7.95 1.83
CA CYS A 264 -7.80 8.25 1.62
C CYS A 264 -8.62 6.94 1.64
N LEU A 265 -9.73 6.89 2.39
CA LEU A 265 -10.48 5.63 2.58
C LEU A 265 -11.68 5.46 1.63
N THR A 266 -11.95 6.44 0.78
CA THR A 266 -13.05 6.38 -0.20
C THR A 266 -12.67 7.06 -1.50
N VAL A 267 -13.34 6.68 -2.59
CA VAL A 267 -13.14 7.25 -3.93
C VAL A 267 -14.45 7.21 -4.70
N GLN A 268 -14.65 8.13 -5.65
CA GLN A 268 -15.78 8.09 -6.57
C GLN A 268 -15.47 7.09 -7.69
N ALA A 269 -16.49 6.33 -8.12
CA ALA A 269 -16.36 5.38 -9.23
C ALA A 269 -15.75 6.05 -10.48
N GLY A 270 -14.69 5.44 -11.01
CA GLY A 270 -13.98 5.90 -12.20
C GLY A 270 -13.13 7.17 -12.03
N GLN A 271 -13.02 7.73 -10.83
CA GLN A 271 -12.33 9.00 -10.57
C GLN A 271 -11.29 8.82 -9.48
N ALA A 272 -10.07 8.41 -9.86
CA ALA A 272 -8.94 8.29 -8.92
C ALA A 272 -8.72 9.60 -8.16
N ALA A 273 -8.35 9.50 -6.88
CA ALA A 273 -8.09 10.62 -5.99
C ALA A 273 -9.24 11.64 -5.80
N SER A 274 -10.48 11.32 -6.22
CA SER A 274 -11.60 12.28 -6.19
C SER A 274 -11.96 12.81 -4.80
N HIS A 275 -11.61 12.06 -3.74
CA HIS A 275 -11.86 12.42 -2.34
C HIS A 275 -10.59 12.89 -1.61
N HIS A 276 -9.52 13.15 -2.35
CA HIS A 276 -8.31 13.76 -1.79
C HIS A 276 -8.62 15.12 -1.15
N GLY A 277 -8.02 15.38 0.01
CA GLY A 277 -8.18 16.63 0.76
C GLY A 277 -9.57 16.83 1.37
N LYS A 278 -10.42 15.79 1.40
CA LYS A 278 -11.77 15.88 1.96
C LYS A 278 -11.85 15.51 3.44
N GLY A 279 -10.73 15.11 4.04
CA GLY A 279 -10.61 14.89 5.48
C GLY A 279 -10.22 13.47 5.90
N TRP A 280 -9.98 12.56 4.96
CA TRP A 280 -9.49 11.22 5.31
C TRP A 280 -8.02 11.23 5.75
N GLU A 281 -7.20 12.07 5.14
CA GLU A 281 -5.77 12.15 5.39
C GLU A 281 -5.44 12.48 6.86
N PRO A 282 -6.03 13.51 7.51
CA PRO A 282 -5.81 13.71 8.94
C PRO A 282 -6.27 12.52 9.79
N PHE A 283 -7.36 11.84 9.42
CA PHE A 283 -7.86 10.67 10.12
C PHE A 283 -6.89 9.48 10.05
N THR A 284 -6.39 9.16 8.85
CA THR A 284 -5.45 8.05 8.66
C THR A 284 -4.07 8.37 9.23
N LYS A 285 -3.64 9.64 9.23
CA LYS A 285 -2.44 10.08 9.98
C LYS A 285 -2.57 9.86 11.49
N ALA A 286 -3.75 10.07 12.06
CA ALA A 286 -3.98 9.75 13.47
C ALA A 286 -3.85 8.24 13.75
N VAL A 287 -4.32 7.39 12.83
CA VAL A 287 -4.10 5.92 12.87
C VAL A 287 -2.60 5.60 12.87
N LEU A 288 -1.85 6.16 11.90
CA LEU A 288 -0.39 5.96 11.80
C LEU A 288 0.33 6.38 13.08
N LYS A 289 -0.03 7.55 13.63
CA LYS A 289 0.54 8.08 14.87
C LYS A 289 0.25 7.16 16.06
N ILE A 290 -0.97 6.66 16.21
CA ILE A 290 -1.33 5.73 17.29
C ILE A 290 -0.45 4.47 17.26
N ILE A 291 -0.20 3.92 16.07
CA ILE A 291 0.65 2.74 15.90
C ILE A 291 2.09 3.04 16.30
N ALA A 292 2.64 4.16 15.84
CA ALA A 292 4.00 4.57 16.17
C ALA A 292 4.18 4.87 17.66
N ASP A 293 3.19 5.52 18.29
CA ASP A 293 3.16 5.77 19.74
C ASP A 293 3.13 4.43 20.51
N GLU A 294 2.33 3.45 20.06
CA GLU A 294 2.23 2.13 20.71
C GLU A 294 3.54 1.35 20.62
N ALA A 295 4.19 1.36 19.44
CA ALA A 295 5.50 0.75 19.25
C ALA A 295 6.58 1.41 20.14
N SER A 296 6.52 2.74 20.28
CA SER A 296 7.44 3.52 21.11
C SER A 296 7.30 3.20 22.59
N LYS A 297 6.09 2.95 23.11
CA LYS A 297 5.87 2.53 24.50
C LYS A 297 6.58 1.21 24.81
N GLY A 298 6.58 0.28 23.85
CA GLY A 298 7.33 -0.98 23.96
C GLY A 298 8.84 -0.79 24.13
N ALA A 299 9.41 0.32 23.65
CA ALA A 299 10.84 0.65 23.81
C ALA A 299 11.14 1.05 25.26
N THR A 300 10.32 1.95 25.80
CA THR A 300 10.46 2.48 27.16
C THR A 300 10.34 1.39 28.21
N ALA A 301 9.41 0.44 28.02
CA ALA A 301 9.26 -0.72 28.91
C ALA A 301 10.51 -1.63 28.93
N LYS A 302 11.12 -1.90 27.76
CA LYS A 302 12.37 -2.69 27.68
C LYS A 302 13.54 -1.98 28.35
N ASN A 303 13.70 -0.67 28.13
CA ASN A 303 14.77 0.12 28.76
C ASN A 303 14.62 0.20 30.27
N SER A 304 13.39 0.36 30.78
CA SER A 304 13.10 0.34 32.21
C SER A 304 13.39 -1.03 32.84
N LYS A 305 13.02 -2.13 32.17
CA LYS A 305 13.30 -3.50 32.62
C LYS A 305 14.80 -3.77 32.69
N LEU A 306 15.56 -3.39 31.66
CA LEU A 306 17.01 -3.52 31.62
C LEU A 306 17.69 -2.68 32.72
N ALA A 307 17.27 -1.42 32.89
CA ALA A 307 17.75 -0.55 33.97
C ALA A 307 17.50 -1.17 35.36
N SER A 308 16.29 -1.72 35.60
CA SER A 308 15.98 -2.38 36.88
C SER A 308 16.80 -3.66 37.10
N MET A 309 17.10 -4.43 36.05
CA MET A 309 17.97 -5.61 36.14
C MET A 309 19.40 -5.22 36.48
N PHE A 310 19.93 -4.16 35.86
CA PHE A 310 21.26 -3.62 36.20
C PHE A 310 21.32 -3.05 37.62
N SER A 311 20.28 -2.36 38.08
CA SER A 311 20.19 -1.90 39.48
C SER A 311 20.12 -3.06 40.47
N LYS A 312 19.42 -4.15 40.12
CA LYS A 312 19.32 -5.36 40.94
C LYS A 312 20.63 -6.16 40.97
N GLN A 313 21.40 -6.13 39.89
CA GLN A 313 22.73 -6.73 39.82
C GLN A 313 23.77 -5.92 40.62
N GLN A 314 23.63 -4.59 40.69
CA GLN A 314 24.44 -3.74 41.58
C GLN A 314 24.08 -3.89 43.06
N GLN A 315 22.83 -4.25 43.40
CA GLN A 315 22.40 -4.51 44.78
C GLN A 315 22.63 -5.95 45.27
N GLN A 316 23.05 -6.88 44.39
CA GLN A 316 23.31 -8.29 44.75
C GLN A 316 24.66 -8.55 45.44
N GLN A 317 25.31 -7.53 46.01
CA GLN A 317 26.45 -7.73 46.92
C GLN A 317 26.08 -7.74 48.42
N GLN A 318 24.80 -7.65 48.80
CA GLN A 318 24.39 -7.85 50.21
C GLN A 318 23.04 -8.61 50.34
N SER A 319 23.11 -9.84 50.87
CA SER A 319 22.03 -10.65 51.53
C SER A 319 21.10 -11.57 50.67
N PRO A 320 20.48 -12.62 51.28
CA PRO A 320 20.20 -13.94 50.65
C PRO A 320 18.78 -14.09 50.00
N PRO A 321 18.45 -15.23 49.34
CA PRO A 321 17.47 -15.25 48.25
C PRO A 321 16.02 -15.39 48.73
N GLN A 322 15.12 -14.61 48.12
CA GLN A 322 13.67 -14.74 48.27
C GLN A 322 13.04 -15.29 46.99
N LYS A 323 12.12 -16.25 47.19
CA LYS A 323 11.45 -17.13 46.23
C LYS A 323 10.83 -16.42 45.01
N ASP A 324 10.97 -17.10 43.88
CA ASP A 324 10.43 -16.77 42.57
C ASP A 324 8.93 -16.50 42.59
N LYS A 325 8.55 -15.26 42.26
CA LYS A 325 7.21 -14.96 41.75
C LYS A 325 7.24 -15.16 40.23
N LYS A 326 6.48 -16.16 39.80
CA LYS A 326 6.12 -16.44 38.41
C LYS A 326 5.69 -15.13 37.75
N ALA A 327 6.44 -14.69 36.75
CA ALA A 327 6.09 -13.53 35.94
C ALA A 327 4.74 -13.80 35.27
N SER A 328 3.72 -13.06 35.68
CA SER A 328 2.51 -12.88 34.90
C SER A 328 2.89 -12.17 33.61
N ASP A 329 2.47 -12.72 32.47
CA ASP A 329 2.54 -12.07 31.16
C ASP A 329 1.94 -10.66 31.25
N GLU A 330 2.81 -9.65 31.25
CA GLU A 330 2.41 -8.25 31.27
C GLU A 330 1.93 -7.83 29.88
N GLN A 331 0.68 -7.34 29.85
CA GLN A 331 0.04 -6.51 28.81
C GLN A 331 1.10 -5.64 28.09
N GLY A 332 1.37 -5.74 26.80
CA GLY A 332 0.48 -5.98 25.65
C GLY A 332 0.71 -4.93 24.54
N GLY A 333 1.84 -4.21 24.55
CA GLY A 333 2.23 -3.26 23.50
C GLY A 333 2.96 -3.96 22.34
N THR A 334 2.93 -3.36 21.15
CA THR A 334 3.64 -3.92 19.99
C THR A 334 5.15 -3.90 20.26
N LYS A 335 5.87 -4.95 19.87
CA LYS A 335 7.34 -5.07 20.09
C LYS A 335 8.15 -4.24 19.08
N GLY A 336 7.46 -3.38 18.32
CA GLY A 336 7.95 -2.59 17.19
C GLY A 336 7.08 -2.77 15.95
N VAL A 337 7.17 -1.83 15.02
CA VAL A 337 6.41 -1.81 13.76
C VAL A 337 7.29 -1.43 12.57
N VAL A 338 7.02 -2.03 11.41
CA VAL A 338 7.60 -1.66 10.11
C VAL A 338 6.58 -0.88 9.30
N PHE A 339 6.96 0.27 8.73
CA PHE A 339 6.18 0.98 7.74
C PHE A 339 6.78 0.79 6.35
N LEU A 340 5.96 0.29 5.42
CA LEU A 340 6.28 0.18 4.00
C LEU A 340 5.71 1.41 3.29
N ALA A 341 6.60 2.36 2.95
CA ALA A 341 6.27 3.63 2.33
C ALA A 341 6.66 3.61 0.84
N TRP A 342 5.73 3.14 0.01
CA TRP A 342 5.94 3.01 -1.43
C TRP A 342 5.41 4.24 -2.17
N GLY A 343 6.32 5.10 -2.65
CA GLY A 343 6.02 6.37 -3.31
C GLY A 343 6.04 7.58 -2.37
N LEU A 344 6.20 8.78 -2.94
CA LEU A 344 6.21 10.05 -2.18
C LEU A 344 4.94 10.25 -1.34
N PRO A 345 3.71 9.97 -1.83
CA PRO A 345 2.51 10.19 -1.03
C PRO A 345 2.51 9.39 0.30
N ALA A 346 3.01 8.16 0.27
CA ALA A 346 3.14 7.32 1.45
C ALA A 346 4.22 7.84 2.41
N ALA A 347 5.41 8.18 1.89
CA ALA A 347 6.51 8.75 2.68
C ALA A 347 6.10 10.07 3.35
N LYS A 348 5.44 10.96 2.61
CA LYS A 348 4.89 12.22 3.12
C LYS A 348 3.85 12.01 4.21
N SER A 349 2.97 11.02 4.04
CA SER A 349 1.96 10.70 5.07
C SER A 349 2.59 10.30 6.41
N LEU A 350 3.69 9.55 6.38
CA LEU A 350 4.45 9.20 7.60
C LEU A 350 5.11 10.44 8.22
N ALA A 351 5.80 11.24 7.41
CA ALA A 351 6.47 12.45 7.88
C ALA A 351 5.48 13.45 8.53
N GLU A 352 4.33 13.65 7.89
CA GLU A 352 3.26 14.51 8.41
C GLU A 352 2.57 13.93 9.65
N ALA A 353 2.62 12.61 9.86
CA ALA A 353 2.22 11.96 11.10
C ALA A 353 3.29 12.05 12.21
N GLY A 354 4.45 12.66 11.93
CA GLY A 354 5.58 12.77 12.86
C GLY A 354 6.41 11.50 13.00
N ILE A 355 6.30 10.58 12.03
CA ILE A 355 7.00 9.30 12.02
C ILE A 355 8.26 9.45 11.17
N THR A 356 9.42 9.25 11.79
CA THR A 356 10.73 9.44 11.18
C THR A 356 11.64 8.28 11.56
N ASP A 357 12.83 8.21 10.97
CA ASP A 357 13.83 7.18 11.30
C ASP A 357 14.35 7.30 12.75
N LYS A 358 14.03 8.40 13.44
CA LYS A 358 14.31 8.63 14.86
C LYS A 358 13.19 8.12 15.79
N THR A 359 12.06 7.70 15.24
CA THR A 359 10.93 7.21 16.04
C THR A 359 11.31 5.86 16.68
N PRO A 360 11.24 5.72 18.02
CA PRO A 360 11.68 4.51 18.70
C PRO A 360 10.89 3.26 18.27
N ASN A 361 11.57 2.13 18.10
CA ASN A 361 10.96 0.86 17.70
C ASN A 361 10.13 0.93 16.40
N VAL A 362 10.52 1.81 15.49
CA VAL A 362 9.93 1.91 14.16
C VAL A 362 11.02 1.67 13.11
N LEU A 363 10.70 0.88 12.09
CA LEU A 363 11.47 0.80 10.84
C LEU A 363 10.65 1.41 9.71
N ILE A 364 11.26 2.26 8.89
CA ILE A 364 10.63 2.82 7.69
C ILE A 364 11.40 2.31 6.48
N LEU A 365 10.72 1.62 5.56
CA LEU A 365 11.28 1.16 4.30
C LEU A 365 10.63 1.95 3.17
N ARG A 366 11.42 2.82 2.53
CA ARG A 366 10.98 3.73 1.45
C ARG A 366 11.44 3.20 0.10
N SER A 367 10.59 3.28 -0.92
CA SER A 367 10.95 2.98 -2.30
C SER A 367 9.98 3.66 -3.27
N ALA A 368 10.23 3.55 -4.58
CA ALA A 368 9.23 3.91 -5.59
C ALA A 368 7.94 3.09 -5.40
N HIS A 369 6.84 3.57 -5.96
CA HIS A 369 5.54 2.90 -5.89
C HIS A 369 5.49 1.64 -6.80
N PRO A 370 4.73 0.58 -6.47
CA PRO A 370 4.59 -0.62 -7.31
C PRO A 370 3.80 -0.41 -8.61
N SER A 371 3.30 0.79 -8.91
CA SER A 371 2.61 1.07 -10.17
C SER A 371 3.50 0.76 -11.39
N PRO A 372 2.94 0.32 -12.53
CA PRO A 372 3.72 0.10 -13.75
C PRO A 372 4.59 1.29 -14.19
N LEU A 373 4.21 2.51 -13.80
CA LEU A 373 4.92 3.74 -14.16
C LEU A 373 6.24 3.92 -13.40
N SER A 374 6.30 3.41 -12.17
CA SER A 374 7.37 3.65 -11.19
C SER A 374 8.06 2.37 -10.73
N ALA A 375 7.48 1.18 -10.97
CA ALA A 375 7.96 -0.07 -10.40
C ALA A 375 9.41 -0.40 -10.77
N HIS A 376 9.77 -0.21 -12.04
CA HIS A 376 11.14 -0.44 -12.54
C HIS A 376 12.15 0.64 -12.15
N ARG A 377 11.70 1.70 -11.47
CA ARG A 377 12.53 2.85 -11.06
C ARG A 377 12.86 2.84 -9.56
N GLY A 378 12.70 1.69 -8.90
CA GLY A 378 13.13 1.51 -7.52
C GLY A 378 12.18 0.70 -6.63
N PHE A 379 11.01 0.26 -7.10
CA PHE A 379 10.20 -0.70 -6.34
C PHE A 379 10.76 -2.12 -6.51
N LEU A 380 10.95 -2.55 -7.76
CA LEU A 380 11.53 -3.87 -8.05
C LEU A 380 13.01 -3.88 -7.66
N GLY A 381 13.41 -4.87 -6.86
CA GLY A 381 14.73 -5.02 -6.28
C GLY A 381 14.92 -4.30 -4.93
N ASN A 382 13.87 -3.78 -4.31
CA ASN A 382 14.00 -3.03 -3.05
C ASN A 382 14.30 -3.95 -1.85
N GLY A 383 13.94 -5.24 -1.90
CA GLY A 383 14.20 -6.20 -0.83
C GLY A 383 13.37 -5.96 0.44
N HIS A 384 12.26 -5.22 0.36
CA HIS A 384 11.52 -4.77 1.54
C HIS A 384 10.92 -5.93 2.34
N PHE A 385 10.48 -7.01 1.70
CA PHE A 385 9.77 -8.08 2.39
C PHE A 385 10.69 -8.88 3.33
N LYS A 386 11.92 -9.17 2.89
CA LYS A 386 12.99 -9.75 3.73
C LYS A 386 13.47 -8.78 4.79
N LYS A 387 13.80 -7.54 4.43
CA LYS A 387 14.26 -6.51 5.39
C LYS A 387 13.25 -6.33 6.53
N ALA A 388 11.95 -6.29 6.21
CA ALA A 388 10.89 -6.25 7.22
C ALA A 388 10.90 -7.49 8.12
N ASN A 389 11.02 -8.69 7.54
CA ASN A 389 11.03 -9.93 8.31
C ASN A 389 12.28 -10.10 9.18
N ASP A 390 13.46 -9.69 8.71
CA ASP A 390 14.69 -9.75 9.50
C ASP A 390 14.54 -8.86 10.74
N TRP A 391 14.11 -7.63 10.55
CA TRP A 391 13.87 -6.67 11.64
C TRP A 391 12.79 -7.11 12.63
N LEU A 392 11.72 -7.75 12.13
CA LEU A 392 10.65 -8.30 12.96
C LEU A 392 11.13 -9.50 13.78
N GLN A 393 11.93 -10.40 13.19
CA GLN A 393 12.44 -11.58 13.89
C GLN A 393 13.35 -11.21 15.07
N GLU A 394 14.16 -10.15 14.96
CA GLU A 394 14.94 -9.62 16.08
C GLU A 394 14.07 -9.19 17.27
N ARG A 395 12.84 -8.74 17.02
CA ARG A 395 11.95 -8.13 18.03
C ARG A 395 10.91 -9.07 18.57
N TYR A 396 10.37 -9.93 17.71
CA TYR A 396 9.30 -10.87 18.01
C TYR A 396 9.81 -12.29 18.25
N GLY A 397 11.07 -12.57 17.95
CA GLY A 397 11.71 -13.89 18.04
C GLY A 397 11.53 -14.73 16.77
N PRO A 398 12.06 -15.97 16.76
CA PRO A 398 11.88 -16.90 15.66
C PRO A 398 10.41 -17.10 15.31
N GLY A 399 10.06 -17.01 14.02
CA GLY A 399 8.66 -17.07 13.56
C GLY A 399 7.84 -15.79 13.80
N GLY A 400 8.47 -14.72 14.29
CA GLY A 400 7.83 -13.42 14.56
C GLY A 400 7.52 -12.58 13.32
N GLY A 401 8.11 -12.92 12.17
CA GLY A 401 7.88 -12.26 10.87
C GLY A 401 6.52 -12.57 10.25
N ILE A 402 6.36 -12.15 9.00
CA ILE A 402 5.19 -12.37 8.15
C ILE A 402 5.51 -13.48 7.13
N ASP A 403 4.64 -14.48 7.05
CA ASP A 403 4.63 -15.42 5.94
C ASP A 403 3.92 -14.75 4.75
N TRP A 404 4.72 -14.11 3.89
CA TRP A 404 4.22 -13.38 2.72
C TRP A 404 3.59 -14.29 1.67
N GLY A 405 3.83 -15.61 1.70
CA GLY A 405 3.21 -16.58 0.80
C GLY A 405 1.82 -17.05 1.23
N LYS A 406 1.44 -16.81 2.50
CA LYS A 406 0.16 -17.23 3.07
C LYS A 406 -0.96 -16.24 2.76
N LEU A 407 -1.54 -16.36 1.56
CA LEU A 407 -2.57 -15.48 0.97
C LEU A 407 -3.92 -16.16 0.68
#